data_AF-A0A947BXT4-F1
#
_entry.id   AF-A0A947BXT4-F1
#
_cell.length_a   1.000
_cell.length_b   1.000
_cell.length_c   1.000
_cell.angle_alpha   90.00
_cell.angle_beta   90.00
_cell.angle_gamma   90.00
#
_symmetry.space_group_name_H-M   'P 1'
#
loop_
_entity.id
_entity.type
_entity.pdbx_description
1 polymer ?
#
loop_
_entity_poly.entity_id
_entity_poly.type
_entity_poly.pdbx_seq_one_letter_code
_entity_poly.pdbx_strand_id
1 'polypeptide(L)'
;MHQLTLAELASGLAAGEFSSRELTEALLGRIDTHQDALNAFITVTADTALAQADFADKQRAAGDVGPLNGLPIVHKDLFCTKGVLTTCGSHILGNFVSPYDAT
;
A
#
# COMPACT_ATOMS: atom_id res chain seq x y z
N MET A 1 -11.09 2.67 -10.95
CA MET A 1 -10.48 2.30 -9.64
C MET A 1 -9.85 3.49 -8.93
N HIS A 2 -8.85 4.18 -9.50
CA HIS A 2 -8.10 5.25 -8.80
C HIS A 2 -8.87 6.57 -8.52
N GLN A 3 -10.13 6.68 -8.96
CA GLN A 3 -11.03 7.80 -8.66
C GLN A 3 -12.08 7.43 -7.60
N LEU A 4 -12.12 6.18 -7.18
CA LEU A 4 -13.04 5.70 -6.15
C LEU A 4 -12.54 6.12 -4.78
N THR A 5 -13.46 6.46 -3.90
CA THR A 5 -13.22 6.66 -2.48
C THR A 5 -12.88 5.33 -1.80
N LEU A 6 -12.30 5.39 -0.59
CA LEU A 6 -12.04 4.18 0.21
C LEU A 6 -13.31 3.35 0.46
N ALA A 7 -14.46 4.01 0.66
CA ALA A 7 -15.73 3.33 0.89
C ALA A 7 -16.23 2.60 -0.37
N GLU A 8 -16.07 3.22 -1.54
CA GLU A 8 -16.41 2.59 -2.82
C GLU A 8 -15.46 1.42 -3.15
N LEU A 9 -14.15 1.58 -2.88
CA LEU A 9 -13.19 0.48 -3.03
C LEU A 9 -13.52 -0.68 -2.08
N ALA A 10 -13.83 -0.41 -0.82
CA ALA A 10 -14.23 -1.43 0.15
C ALA A 10 -15.49 -2.18 -0.31
N SER A 11 -16.46 -1.44 -0.86
CA SER A 11 -17.70 -2.00 -1.40
C SER A 11 -17.42 -2.88 -2.63
N GLY A 12 -16.59 -2.43 -3.56
CA GLY A 12 -16.17 -3.22 -4.73
C GLY A 12 -15.44 -4.50 -4.35
N LEU A 13 -14.53 -4.44 -3.37
CA LEU A 13 -13.87 -5.62 -2.80
C LEU A 13 -14.85 -6.57 -2.11
N ALA A 14 -15.94 -6.07 -1.52
CA ALA A 14 -16.96 -6.90 -0.87
C ALA A 14 -17.91 -7.54 -1.89
N ALA A 15 -18.19 -6.83 -2.97
CA ALA A 15 -18.98 -7.31 -4.10
C ALA A 15 -18.20 -8.25 -5.03
N GLY A 16 -16.87 -8.34 -4.88
CA GLY A 16 -16.02 -9.17 -5.74
C GLY A 16 -15.83 -8.59 -7.15
N GLU A 17 -15.99 -7.27 -7.31
CA GLU A 17 -15.76 -6.58 -8.60
C GLU A 17 -14.28 -6.62 -9.01
N PHE A 18 -13.41 -6.71 -8.01
CA PHE A 18 -11.97 -6.86 -8.13
C PHE A 18 -11.42 -7.42 -6.81
N SER A 19 -10.24 -8.00 -6.88
CA SER A 19 -9.43 -8.45 -5.74
C SER A 19 -8.55 -7.33 -5.18
N SER A 20 -8.07 -7.49 -3.94
CA SER A 20 -7.03 -6.64 -3.36
C SER A 20 -5.77 -6.67 -4.22
N ARG A 21 -5.42 -7.83 -4.76
CA ARG A 21 -4.26 -8.00 -5.65
C ARG A 21 -4.39 -7.15 -6.92
N GLU A 22 -5.50 -7.27 -7.65
CA GLU A 22 -5.75 -6.50 -8.88
C GLU A 22 -5.80 -4.99 -8.61
N LEU A 23 -6.43 -4.58 -7.50
CA LEU A 23 -6.45 -3.17 -7.08
C LEU A 23 -5.04 -2.65 -6.81
N THR A 24 -4.22 -3.42 -6.10
CA THR A 24 -2.84 -3.05 -5.76
C THR A 24 -1.95 -2.96 -6.99
N GLU A 25 -2.04 -3.93 -7.91
CA GLU A 25 -1.32 -3.92 -9.18
C GLU A 25 -1.69 -2.71 -10.04
N ALA A 26 -2.99 -2.40 -10.16
CA ALA A 26 -3.46 -1.26 -10.92
C ALA A 26 -2.94 0.07 -10.37
N LEU A 27 -2.85 0.21 -9.05
CA LEU A 27 -2.32 1.42 -8.41
C LEU A 27 -0.78 1.49 -8.46
N LEU A 28 -0.07 0.38 -8.33
CA LEU A 28 1.39 0.33 -8.53
C LEU A 28 1.78 0.72 -9.96
N GLY A 29 1.05 0.23 -10.97
CA GLY A 29 1.28 0.64 -12.37
C GLY A 29 1.02 2.14 -12.59
N ARG A 30 0.08 2.72 -11.84
CA ARG A 30 -0.15 4.17 -11.86
C ARG A 30 0.97 4.95 -11.18
N ILE A 31 1.56 4.43 -10.10
CA ILE A 31 2.76 5.01 -9.48
C ILE A 31 3.90 5.01 -10.49
N ASP A 32 4.18 3.87 -11.11
CA ASP A 32 5.25 3.71 -12.12
C ASP A 32 5.09 4.71 -13.27
N THR A 33 3.86 4.90 -13.77
CA THR A 33 3.57 5.84 -14.87
C THR A 33 3.80 7.31 -14.51
N HIS A 34 3.62 7.71 -13.25
CA HIS A 34 3.58 9.12 -12.85
C HIS A 34 4.70 9.56 -11.90
N GLN A 35 5.46 8.62 -11.34
CA GLN A 35 6.46 8.92 -10.31
C GLN A 35 7.56 9.85 -10.82
N ASP A 36 8.03 9.70 -12.06
CA ASP A 36 9.08 10.57 -12.62
C ASP A 36 8.64 12.03 -12.74
N ALA A 37 7.36 12.26 -13.02
CA ALA A 37 6.82 13.61 -13.20
C ALA A 37 6.44 14.27 -11.86
N LEU A 38 5.95 13.48 -10.90
CA LEU A 38 5.41 13.98 -9.64
C LEU A 38 6.39 13.90 -8.47
N ASN A 39 7.31 12.92 -8.51
CA ASN A 39 8.22 12.56 -7.43
C ASN A 39 7.53 12.46 -6.06
N ALA A 40 6.38 11.76 -6.02
CA ALA A 40 5.49 11.75 -4.86
C ALA A 40 5.88 10.69 -3.81
N PHE A 41 6.59 9.63 -4.24
CA PHE A 41 7.02 8.53 -3.38
C PHE A 41 8.53 8.56 -3.15
N ILE A 42 8.99 8.24 -1.92
CA ILE A 42 10.43 8.06 -1.61
C ILE A 42 10.82 6.60 -1.77
N THR A 43 10.08 5.70 -1.10
CA THR A 43 10.31 4.26 -1.16
C THR A 43 9.00 3.58 -1.55
N VAL A 44 8.99 2.89 -2.70
CA VAL A 44 7.85 2.07 -3.13
C VAL A 44 8.12 0.61 -2.77
N THR A 45 7.27 0.01 -1.95
CA THR A 45 7.40 -1.37 -1.45
C THR A 45 6.54 -2.36 -2.24
N ALA A 46 6.70 -2.39 -3.57
CA ALA A 46 5.82 -3.12 -4.49
C ALA A 46 5.64 -4.60 -4.10
N ASP A 47 6.73 -5.35 -3.89
CA ASP A 47 6.67 -6.77 -3.56
C ASP A 47 5.91 -7.03 -2.24
N THR A 48 6.19 -6.23 -1.21
CA THR A 48 5.51 -6.33 0.09
C THR A 48 4.03 -5.99 -0.04
N ALA A 49 3.69 -4.92 -0.78
CA ALA A 49 2.30 -4.52 -0.99
C ALA A 49 1.51 -5.60 -1.71
N LEU A 50 2.10 -6.24 -2.72
CA LEU A 50 1.52 -7.35 -3.46
C LEU A 50 1.33 -8.60 -2.59
N ALA A 51 2.33 -8.95 -1.78
CA ALA A 51 2.22 -10.07 -0.83
C ALA A 51 1.15 -9.83 0.25
N GLN A 52 1.02 -8.59 0.74
CA GLN A 52 -0.03 -8.20 1.68
C GLN A 52 -1.42 -8.22 1.03
N ALA A 53 -1.53 -7.83 -0.24
CA ALA A 53 -2.77 -7.91 -0.99
C ALA A 53 -3.22 -9.37 -1.18
N ASP A 54 -2.31 -10.27 -1.55
CA ASP A 54 -2.61 -11.71 -1.66
C ASP A 54 -3.05 -12.31 -0.32
N PHE A 55 -2.43 -11.86 0.79
CA PHE A 55 -2.85 -12.27 2.13
C PHE A 55 -4.24 -11.73 2.49
N ALA A 56 -4.51 -10.46 2.17
CA ALA A 56 -5.82 -9.85 2.40
C ALA A 56 -6.91 -10.59 1.63
N ASP A 57 -6.70 -10.95 0.37
CA ASP A 57 -7.67 -11.70 -0.43
C ASP A 57 -8.00 -13.07 0.20
N LYS A 58 -7.00 -13.77 0.75
CA LYS A 58 -7.22 -15.02 1.50
C LYS A 58 -8.08 -14.81 2.75
N GLN A 59 -7.81 -13.75 3.53
CA GLN A 59 -8.59 -13.39 4.71
C GLN A 59 -10.04 -13.04 4.34
N ARG A 60 -10.23 -12.27 3.25
CA ARG A 60 -11.55 -11.90 2.73
C ARG A 60 -12.35 -13.13 2.30
N ALA A 61 -11.72 -14.08 1.61
CA ALA A 61 -12.36 -15.35 1.24
C ALA A 61 -12.78 -16.20 2.44
N ALA A 62 -12.06 -16.09 3.57
CA ALA A 62 -12.39 -16.76 4.83
C ALA A 62 -13.47 -16.05 5.67
N GLY A 63 -13.92 -14.85 5.26
CA GLY A 63 -14.91 -14.05 6.00
C GLY A 63 -14.35 -13.26 7.19
N ASP A 64 -13.03 -13.24 7.39
CA ASP A 64 -12.36 -12.45 8.42
C ASP A 64 -11.92 -11.10 7.83
N VAL A 65 -12.75 -10.07 8.02
CA VAL A 65 -12.55 -8.77 7.36
C VAL A 65 -12.66 -7.59 8.32
N GLY A 66 -11.56 -6.88 8.50
CA GLY A 66 -11.56 -5.52 9.03
C GLY A 66 -12.00 -4.49 7.98
N PRO A 67 -12.38 -3.27 8.39
CA PRO A 67 -12.94 -2.25 7.50
C PRO A 67 -11.99 -1.79 6.38
N LEU A 68 -10.67 -1.99 6.55
CA LEU A 68 -9.65 -1.62 5.57
C LEU A 68 -8.93 -2.83 4.94
N ASN A 69 -9.39 -4.06 5.21
CA ASN A 69 -8.70 -5.25 4.75
C ASN A 69 -8.69 -5.34 3.21
N GLY A 70 -7.51 -5.27 2.61
CA GLY A 70 -7.29 -5.30 1.16
C GLY A 70 -7.30 -3.92 0.47
N LEU A 71 -7.36 -2.82 1.24
CA LEU A 71 -7.25 -1.47 0.67
C LEU A 71 -5.79 -0.99 0.69
N PRO A 72 -5.24 -0.54 -0.46
CA PRO A 72 -3.91 0.04 -0.51
C PRO A 72 -3.85 1.37 0.25
N ILE A 73 -2.85 1.54 1.11
CA ILE A 73 -2.56 2.76 1.85
C ILE A 73 -1.10 3.15 1.66
N VAL A 74 -0.82 4.44 1.77
CA VAL A 74 0.54 4.99 1.65
C VAL A 74 0.85 5.78 2.92
N HIS A 75 2.07 5.64 3.41
CA HIS A 75 2.52 6.34 4.61
C HIS A 75 3.49 7.45 4.21
N LYS A 76 3.38 8.59 4.92
CA LYS A 76 4.44 9.59 4.88
C LYS A 76 5.73 8.94 5.36
N ASP A 77 6.86 9.33 4.78
CA ASP A 77 8.21 8.87 5.15
C ASP A 77 8.68 9.42 6.52
N LEU A 78 7.77 9.49 7.48
CA LEU A 78 7.95 9.86 8.87
C LEU A 78 7.65 8.66 9.78
N PHE A 79 6.79 7.75 9.33
CA PHE A 79 6.36 6.59 10.10
C PHE A 79 7.35 5.44 9.89
N CYS A 80 8.00 5.03 10.97
CA CYS A 80 8.87 3.87 10.98
C CYS A 80 8.09 2.64 10.49
N THR A 81 8.63 1.97 9.48
CA THR A 81 8.09 0.73 8.93
C THR A 81 9.18 -0.32 8.95
N LYS A 82 8.97 -1.42 9.67
CA LYS A 82 10.00 -2.41 9.96
C LYS A 82 10.54 -3.02 8.67
N GLY A 83 11.87 -2.99 8.53
CA GLY A 83 12.56 -3.52 7.34
C GLY A 83 12.48 -2.61 6.11
N VAL A 84 11.89 -1.41 6.21
CA VAL A 84 11.79 -0.42 5.13
C VAL A 84 12.62 0.81 5.49
N LEU A 85 13.12 1.51 4.47
CA LEU A 85 13.78 2.81 4.66
C LEU A 85 12.78 3.84 5.20
N THR A 86 13.14 4.52 6.29
CA THR A 86 12.40 5.67 6.83
C THR A 86 13.35 6.86 6.91
N THR A 87 13.29 7.76 5.93
CA THR A 87 14.35 8.76 5.72
C THR A 87 13.98 10.17 6.16
N CYS A 88 12.69 10.43 6.44
CA CYS A 88 12.17 11.78 6.66
C CYS A 88 12.48 12.74 5.50
N GLY A 89 12.75 12.22 4.30
CA GLY A 89 13.25 13.00 3.17
C GLY A 89 14.59 13.71 3.44
N SER A 90 15.43 13.16 4.33
CA SER A 90 16.70 13.76 4.76
C SER A 90 17.89 12.83 4.53
N HIS A 91 19.01 13.40 4.07
CA HIS A 91 20.27 12.66 3.94
C HIS A 91 20.79 12.10 5.27
N ILE A 92 20.43 12.71 6.41
CA ILE A 92 20.85 12.25 7.74
C ILE A 92 20.33 10.82 8.01
N LEU A 93 19.12 10.52 7.55
CA LEU A 93 18.48 9.20 7.71
C LEU A 93 18.40 8.43 6.39
N GLY A 94 19.17 8.83 5.37
CA GLY A 94 19.05 8.30 4.00
C GLY A 94 19.31 6.79 3.87
N ASN A 95 19.93 6.17 4.87
CA ASN A 95 20.20 4.73 4.96
C ASN A 95 19.55 4.07 6.18
N PHE A 96 18.62 4.74 6.87
CA PHE A 96 17.97 4.19 8.05
C PHE A 96 16.87 3.19 7.65
N VAL A 97 17.16 1.90 7.81
CA VAL A 97 16.16 0.82 7.74
C VAL A 97 15.60 0.61 9.15
N SER A 98 14.30 0.85 9.33
CA SER A 98 13.71 0.78 10.67
C SER A 98 13.69 -0.65 11.22
N PRO A 99 14.08 -0.90 12.48
CA PRO A 99 13.95 -2.21 13.10
C PRO A 99 12.56 -2.45 13.74
N TYR A 100 11.67 -1.45 13.70
CA TYR A 100 10.33 -1.49 14.29
C TYR A 100 9.29 -0.73 13.46
N ASP A 101 8.02 -0.96 13.76
CA ASP A 101 6.87 -0.25 13.20
C ASP A 101 6.42 0.87 14.14
N ALA A 102 5.89 1.95 13.57
CA ALA A 102 5.14 2.95 14.32
C ALA A 102 3.86 2.33 14.93
N THR A 103 3.38 2.88 16.05
CA THR A 103 2.12 2.49 16.72
C THR A 103 0.89 3.03 16.01
#